data_AF-A0A1G4REL5-F1
#
_entry.id   AF-A0A1G4REL5-F1
#
_cell.length_a   1.000
_cell.length_b   1.000
_cell.length_c   1.000
_cell.angle_alpha   90.00
_cell.angle_beta   90.00
_cell.angle_gamma   90.00
#
_symmetry.space_group_name_H-M   'P 1'
#
loop_
_entity.id
_entity.type
_entity.pdbx_description
1 polymer ?
#
loop_
_entity_poly.entity_id
_entity_poly.type
_entity_poly.pdbx_seq_one_letter_code
_entity_poly.pdbx_strand_id
1 'polypeptide(L)'
;MKSKEEILNSYNTTGKDGLPEISAEDLLNAMEAYKQQWAEAAFNAARKQRNEAYEFETFNDFMASTQAKEQVQDDFGAMITAVADNVVANFLPDDSSVNQFDFNFTMQGKGYTAFYAKDAQGYWQMSRWAEQ
;
A
#
# COMPACT_ATOMS: atom_id res chain seq x y z
N MET A 1 -20.95 -19.12 -9.44
CA MET A 1 -20.85 -17.65 -9.40
C MET A 1 -22.24 -17.07 -9.26
N LYS A 2 -22.40 -16.00 -8.47
CA LYS A 2 -23.64 -15.23 -8.49
C LYS A 2 -23.63 -14.28 -9.68
N SER A 3 -24.79 -14.03 -10.26
CA SER A 3 -24.94 -13.04 -11.33
C SER A 3 -24.74 -11.62 -10.77
N LYS A 4 -24.35 -10.67 -11.62
CA LYS A 4 -24.19 -9.26 -11.23
C LYS A 4 -25.42 -8.72 -10.49
N GLU A 5 -26.61 -9.07 -10.98
CA GLU A 5 -27.89 -8.68 -10.39
C GLU A 5 -28.15 -9.31 -9.02
N GLU A 6 -27.75 -10.57 -8.81
CA GLU A 6 -27.89 -11.24 -7.50
C GLU A 6 -26.95 -10.65 -6.45
N ILE A 7 -25.76 -10.21 -6.86
CA ILE A 7 -24.82 -9.52 -5.98
C ILE A 7 -25.38 -8.15 -5.62
N LEU A 8 -25.76 -7.32 -6.61
CA LEU A 8 -26.40 -6.02 -6.38
C LEU A 8 -27.62 -6.12 -5.47
N ASN A 9 -28.49 -7.11 -5.69
CA ASN A 9 -29.70 -7.27 -4.91
C ASN A 9 -29.43 -7.70 -3.46
N SER A 10 -28.28 -8.29 -3.17
CA SER A 10 -27.88 -8.63 -1.79
C SER A 10 -27.50 -7.39 -0.96
N TYR A 11 -27.20 -6.26 -1.62
CA TYR A 11 -26.84 -4.99 -0.99
C TYR A 11 -27.97 -3.94 -1.09
N ASN A 12 -29.07 -4.27 -1.75
CA ASN A 12 -30.25 -3.41 -1.76
C ASN A 12 -30.90 -3.38 -0.39
N THR A 13 -31.21 -2.19 0.08
CA THR A 13 -32.11 -1.96 1.21
C THR A 13 -33.50 -1.61 0.68
N THR A 14 -34.54 -1.75 1.50
CA THR A 14 -35.88 -1.30 1.11
C THR A 14 -36.06 0.14 1.56
N GLY A 15 -36.17 1.06 0.61
CA GLY A 15 -36.45 2.47 0.87
C GLY A 15 -37.84 2.69 1.46
N LYS A 16 -38.11 3.89 2.00
CA LYS A 16 -39.40 4.22 2.62
C LYS A 16 -40.60 4.09 1.67
N ASP A 17 -40.36 4.18 0.36
CA ASP A 17 -41.34 4.00 -0.70
C ASP A 17 -41.55 2.53 -1.12
N GLY A 18 -40.90 1.57 -0.44
CA GLY A 18 -40.98 0.14 -0.76
C GLY A 18 -40.16 -0.27 -1.99
N LEU A 19 -39.41 0.67 -2.58
CA LEU A 19 -38.52 0.42 -3.70
C LEU A 19 -37.11 0.03 -3.21
N PRO A 20 -36.40 -0.84 -3.94
CA PRO A 20 -35.00 -1.14 -3.62
C PRO A 20 -34.14 0.11 -3.78
N GLU A 21 -33.42 0.45 -2.71
CA GLU A 21 -32.48 1.56 -2.64
C GLU A 21 -31.10 1.02 -2.25
N ILE A 22 -30.06 1.49 -2.95
CA ILE A 22 -28.68 1.13 -2.67
C ILE A 22 -27.87 2.40 -2.42
N SER A 23 -27.18 2.45 -1.29
CA SER A 23 -26.27 3.54 -0.97
C SER A 23 -25.06 3.51 -1.91
N ALA A 24 -24.36 4.63 -2.05
CA ALA A 24 -23.11 4.67 -2.83
C ALA A 24 -22.04 3.71 -2.26
N GLU A 25 -21.99 3.56 -0.94
CA GLU A 25 -21.09 2.62 -0.25
C GLU A 25 -21.47 1.16 -0.53
N ASP A 26 -22.77 0.84 -0.45
CA ASP A 26 -23.30 -0.50 -0.76
C ASP A 26 -23.12 -0.88 -2.23
N LEU A 27 -23.22 0.08 -3.14
CA LEU A 27 -22.92 -0.10 -4.56
C LEU A 27 -21.44 -0.42 -4.78
N LEU A 28 -20.55 0.29 -4.09
CA LEU A 28 -19.12 0.04 -4.13
C LEU A 28 -18.79 -1.37 -3.62
N ASN A 29 -19.35 -1.74 -2.47
CA ASN A 29 -19.22 -3.08 -1.89
C ASN A 29 -19.73 -4.18 -2.84
N ALA A 30 -20.87 -3.95 -3.51
CA ALA A 30 -21.42 -4.88 -4.50
C ALA A 30 -20.49 -5.05 -5.71
N MET A 31 -19.88 -3.95 -6.18
CA MET A 31 -18.93 -3.97 -7.29
C MET A 31 -17.63 -4.68 -6.90
N GLU A 32 -17.12 -4.45 -5.69
CA GLU A 32 -15.93 -5.14 -5.18
C GLU A 32 -16.16 -6.64 -5.02
N ALA A 33 -17.31 -7.05 -4.46
CA ALA A 33 -17.68 -8.45 -4.34
C ALA A 33 -17.80 -9.14 -5.71
N TYR A 34 -18.36 -8.45 -6.70
CA TYR A 34 -18.40 -8.95 -8.08
C TYR A 34 -17.00 -9.09 -8.68
N LYS A 35 -16.15 -8.07 -8.51
CA LYS A 35 -14.75 -8.08 -8.98
C LYS A 35 -13.96 -9.24 -8.36
N GLN A 36 -14.12 -9.49 -7.06
CA GLN A 36 -13.47 -10.60 -6.37
C GLN A 36 -13.92 -11.97 -6.88
N GLN A 37 -15.23 -12.19 -7.06
CA GLN A 37 -15.74 -13.46 -7.60
C GLN A 37 -15.24 -13.74 -9.03
N TRP A 38 -15.14 -12.71 -9.85
CA TRP A 38 -14.58 -12.83 -11.19
C TRP A 38 -13.08 -13.05 -11.19
N ALA A 39 -12.34 -12.35 -10.33
CA ALA A 39 -10.91 -12.52 -10.17
C ALA A 39 -10.55 -13.94 -9.69
N GLU A 40 -11.27 -14.47 -8.69
CA GLU A 40 -11.07 -15.83 -8.17
C GLU A 40 -11.30 -16.89 -9.26
N ALA A 41 -12.32 -16.71 -10.09
CA ALA A 41 -12.59 -17.68 -11.13
C ALA A 41 -11.67 -17.56 -12.35
N ALA A 42 -11.29 -16.34 -12.73
CA ALA A 42 -10.25 -16.13 -13.74
C ALA A 42 -8.93 -16.76 -13.27
N PHE A 43 -8.60 -16.61 -11.99
CA PHE A 43 -7.47 -17.29 -11.37
C PHE A 43 -7.61 -18.81 -11.41
N ASN A 44 -8.76 -19.37 -11.01
CA ASN A 44 -8.99 -20.82 -11.05
C ASN A 44 -8.95 -21.39 -12.49
N ALA A 45 -9.29 -20.58 -13.50
CA ALA A 45 -9.20 -20.96 -14.91
C ALA A 45 -7.77 -20.84 -15.47
N ALA A 46 -6.98 -19.88 -14.98
CA ALA A 46 -5.64 -19.58 -15.49
C ALA A 46 -4.49 -20.18 -14.65
N ARG A 47 -4.78 -20.72 -13.45
CA ARG A 47 -3.76 -21.25 -12.54
C ARG A 47 -2.93 -22.33 -13.23
N LYS A 48 -1.61 -22.13 -13.19
CA LYS A 48 -0.66 -22.99 -13.86
C LYS A 48 -0.37 -24.21 -13.00
N GLN A 49 -0.54 -25.39 -13.58
CA GLN A 49 -0.18 -26.65 -12.94
C GLN A 49 1.32 -26.91 -13.18
N ARG A 50 2.07 -27.18 -12.11
CA ARG A 50 3.52 -27.45 -12.15
C ARG A 50 3.79 -28.71 -11.33
N ASN A 51 4.27 -29.77 -11.99
CA ASN A 51 4.54 -31.09 -11.37
C ASN A 51 3.40 -31.56 -10.44
N GLU A 52 2.22 -31.79 -11.03
CA GLU A 52 1.05 -32.40 -10.38
C GLU A 52 0.33 -31.53 -9.34
N ALA A 53 0.93 -30.43 -8.87
CA ALA A 53 0.31 -29.42 -8.01
C ALA A 53 0.10 -28.08 -8.73
N TYR A 54 -0.82 -27.26 -8.23
CA TYR A 54 -0.92 -25.86 -8.67
C TYR A 54 0.14 -25.02 -7.95
N GLU A 55 0.73 -24.04 -8.65
CA GLU A 55 1.71 -23.12 -8.03
C GLU A 55 1.11 -22.34 -6.84
N PHE A 56 -0.19 -22.09 -6.90
CA PHE A 56 -1.01 -21.53 -5.82
C PHE A 56 -2.31 -22.33 -5.76
N GLU A 57 -2.64 -22.93 -4.62
CA GLU A 57 -3.81 -23.82 -4.50
C GLU A 57 -5.14 -23.04 -4.55
N THR A 58 -5.15 -21.81 -4.04
CA THR A 58 -6.34 -20.95 -3.98
C THR A 58 -6.02 -19.52 -4.40
N PHE A 59 -7.06 -18.77 -4.78
CA PHE A 59 -6.92 -17.34 -5.08
C PHE A 59 -6.43 -16.55 -3.86
N ASN A 60 -6.83 -16.93 -2.64
CA ASN A 60 -6.32 -16.33 -1.42
C ASN A 60 -4.83 -16.59 -1.20
N ASP A 61 -4.32 -17.78 -1.57
CA ASP A 61 -2.90 -18.10 -1.49
C ASP A 61 -2.07 -17.22 -2.45
N PHE A 62 -2.58 -17.02 -3.66
CA PHE A 62 -2.02 -16.06 -4.62
C PHE A 62 -2.08 -14.61 -4.12
N MET A 63 -3.22 -14.16 -3.59
CA MET A 63 -3.36 -12.82 -3.01
C MET A 63 -2.45 -12.62 -1.78
N ALA A 64 -2.27 -13.63 -0.94
CA ALA A 64 -1.37 -13.57 0.20
C ALA A 64 0.11 -13.50 -0.23
N SER A 65 0.48 -14.24 -1.29
CA SER A 65 1.83 -14.18 -1.87
C SER A 65 2.14 -12.81 -2.52
N THR A 66 1.11 -12.09 -2.98
CA THR A 66 1.26 -10.73 -3.52
C THR A 66 1.25 -9.68 -2.41
N GLN A 67 0.48 -9.88 -1.33
CA GLN A 67 0.55 -9.04 -0.12
C GLN A 67 1.92 -9.07 0.57
N ALA A 68 2.68 -10.16 0.46
CA ALA A 68 4.06 -10.23 0.95
C ALA A 68 5.03 -9.27 0.23
N LYS A 69 4.57 -8.51 -0.78
CA LYS A 69 5.31 -7.44 -1.46
C LYS A 69 4.64 -6.08 -1.44
N GLU A 70 3.50 -5.92 -0.77
CA GLU A 70 3.10 -4.59 -0.31
C GLU A 70 3.90 -4.30 0.95
N GLN A 71 5.17 -3.95 0.77
CA GLN A 71 5.71 -2.92 1.64
C GLN A 71 4.70 -1.78 1.50
N VAL A 72 3.94 -1.54 2.57
CA VAL A 72 3.22 -0.29 2.76
C VAL A 72 4.23 0.77 2.40
N GLN A 73 4.13 1.30 1.18
CA GLN A 73 4.89 2.45 0.78
C GLN A 73 4.27 3.52 1.65
N ASP A 74 4.95 3.80 2.76
CA ASP A 74 4.57 4.82 3.71
C ASP A 74 4.67 6.12 2.92
N ASP A 75 3.61 6.47 2.18
CA ASP A 75 3.55 7.64 1.28
C ASP A 75 3.99 8.90 2.03
N PHE A 76 3.63 8.93 3.31
CA PHE A 76 4.07 9.94 4.26
C PHE A 76 5.57 9.89 4.53
N GLY A 77 6.13 8.73 4.88
CA GLY A 77 7.58 8.52 5.03
C GLY A 77 8.36 8.83 3.76
N ALA A 78 7.83 8.52 2.57
CA ALA A 78 8.41 8.89 1.28
C ALA A 78 8.40 10.40 1.07
N MET A 79 7.33 11.09 1.47
CA MET A 79 7.25 12.54 1.44
C MET A 79 8.24 13.20 2.42
N ILE A 80 8.37 12.66 3.64
CA ILE A 80 9.36 13.10 4.64
C ILE A 80 10.77 12.92 4.06
N THR A 81 11.07 11.77 3.47
CA THR A 81 12.37 11.48 2.84
C THR A 81 12.66 12.48 1.73
N ALA A 82 11.71 12.72 0.83
CA ALA A 82 11.89 13.63 -0.30
C ALA A 82 12.15 15.08 0.14
N VAL A 83 11.45 15.54 1.19
CA VAL A 83 11.70 16.87 1.77
C VAL A 83 13.07 16.93 2.44
N ALA A 84 13.42 15.91 3.22
CA ALA A 84 14.72 15.82 3.88
C ALA A 84 15.88 15.80 2.85
N ASP A 85 15.77 15.01 1.79
CA ASP A 85 16.76 14.92 0.72
C ASP A 85 16.93 16.24 -0.06
N ASN A 86 15.90 17.08 -0.13
CA ASN A 86 16.02 18.39 -0.78
C ASN A 86 16.91 19.35 0.03
N VAL A 87 16.89 19.23 1.36
CA VAL A 87 17.60 20.15 2.25
C VAL A 87 18.90 19.57 2.81
N VAL A 88 19.09 18.25 2.73
CA VAL A 88 20.24 17.50 3.30
C VAL A 88 21.59 18.08 2.92
N ALA A 89 21.72 18.63 1.70
CA ALA A 89 22.94 19.23 1.19
C ALA A 89 23.46 20.40 2.07
N ASN A 90 22.57 21.07 2.81
CA ASN A 90 22.93 22.17 3.72
C ASN A 90 23.41 21.69 5.09
N PHE A 91 23.23 20.40 5.40
CA PHE A 91 23.51 19.80 6.70
C PHE A 91 24.60 18.72 6.63
N LEU A 92 25.23 18.56 5.45
CA LEU A 92 26.32 17.61 5.28
C LEU A 92 27.50 17.99 6.19
N PRO A 93 28.02 17.06 7.00
CA PRO A 93 29.18 17.33 7.82
C PRO A 93 30.43 17.51 6.95
N ASP A 94 31.22 18.56 7.21
CA ASP A 94 32.53 18.78 6.56
C ASP A 94 33.58 17.72 6.97
N ASP A 95 33.39 17.07 8.11
CA ASP A 95 34.31 16.06 8.61
C ASP A 95 34.08 14.69 7.93
N SER A 96 35.10 14.22 7.21
CA SER A 96 35.04 12.97 6.45
C SER A 96 34.97 11.71 7.33
N SER A 97 35.30 11.82 8.61
CA SER A 97 35.23 10.74 9.61
C SER A 97 33.81 10.49 10.10
N VAL A 98 32.87 11.41 9.83
CA VAL A 98 31.47 11.28 10.20
C VAL A 98 30.80 10.28 9.26
N ASN A 99 30.14 9.28 9.84
CA ASN A 99 29.41 8.23 9.13
C ASN A 99 27.90 8.28 9.37
N GLN A 100 27.47 9.16 10.27
CA GLN A 100 26.07 9.38 10.61
C GLN A 100 25.87 10.83 11.05
N PHE A 101 24.78 11.44 10.66
CA PHE A 101 24.37 12.76 11.17
C PHE A 101 22.86 12.86 11.17
N ASP A 102 22.34 13.83 11.91
CA ASP A 102 20.92 14.14 11.97
C ASP A 102 20.69 15.64 11.90
N PHE A 103 19.52 16.03 11.40
CA PHE A 103 19.09 17.41 11.40
C PHE A 103 17.57 17.50 11.59
N ASN A 104 17.15 18.63 12.13
CA ASN A 104 15.75 18.94 12.34
C ASN A 104 15.21 19.78 11.19
N PHE A 105 14.00 19.47 10.73
CA PHE A 105 13.30 20.26 9.73
C PHE A 105 11.80 20.33 10.05
N THR A 106 11.14 21.34 9.53
CA THR A 106 9.70 21.55 9.73
C THR A 106 8.96 21.31 8.43
N MET A 107 7.90 20.50 8.50
CA MET A 107 7.04 20.18 7.37
C MET A 107 5.59 20.25 7.81
N GLN A 108 4.76 20.99 7.07
CA GLN A 108 3.32 21.18 7.38
C GLN A 108 3.06 21.64 8.83
N GLY A 109 3.96 22.45 9.40
CA GLY A 109 3.82 22.97 10.77
C GLY A 109 4.20 21.99 11.88
N LYS A 110 4.72 20.80 11.54
CA LYS A 110 5.26 19.81 12.49
C LYS A 110 6.77 19.69 12.36
N GLY A 111 7.45 19.44 13.48
CA GLY A 111 8.90 19.23 13.54
C GLY A 111 9.25 17.75 13.35
N TYR A 112 10.28 17.49 12.55
CA TYR A 112 10.81 16.16 12.30
C TYR A 112 12.33 16.18 12.41
N THR A 113 12.90 15.05 12.82
CA THR A 113 14.34 14.78 12.79
C THR A 113 14.60 13.71 11.73
N ALA A 114 15.44 14.03 10.74
CA ALA A 114 15.93 13.04 9.77
C ALA A 114 17.31 12.54 10.19
N PHE A 115 17.50 11.22 10.15
CA PHE A 115 18.76 10.56 10.47
C PHE A 115 19.37 9.98 9.19
N TYR A 116 20.60 10.39 8.86
CA TYR A 116 21.34 9.93 7.69
C TYR A 116 22.56 9.10 8.10
N ALA A 117 22.86 8.09 7.30
CA ALA A 117 24.09 7.31 7.41
C ALA A 117 24.68 7.08 6.02
N LYS A 118 25.99 6.81 5.97
CA LYS A 118 26.63 6.39 4.70
C LYS A 118 26.24 4.96 4.38
N ASP A 119 25.89 4.71 3.13
CA ASP A 119 25.72 3.37 2.59
C ASP A 119 27.07 2.67 2.33
N ALA A 120 27.02 1.42 1.87
CA ALA A 120 28.22 0.63 1.55
C ALA A 120 29.09 1.24 0.43
N GLN A 121 28.54 2.19 -0.34
CA GLN A 121 29.20 2.90 -1.43
C GLN A 121 29.68 4.30 -1.00
N GLY A 122 29.41 4.70 0.25
CA GLY A 122 29.81 5.97 0.84
C GLY A 122 28.85 7.14 0.58
N TYR A 123 27.67 6.88 0.00
CA TYR A 123 26.65 7.91 -0.22
C TYR A 123 25.76 8.06 1.00
N TRP A 124 25.33 9.30 1.27
CA TRP A 124 24.40 9.58 2.36
C TRP A 124 23.00 9.11 1.99
N GLN A 125 22.41 8.27 2.84
CA GLN A 125 21.04 7.79 2.72
C GLN A 125 20.30 7.98 4.03
N MET A 126 19.02 8.39 3.94
CA MET A 126 18.18 8.52 5.11
C MET A 126 17.90 7.13 5.70
N SER A 127 18.33 6.91 6.93
CA SER A 127 18.16 5.64 7.63
C SER A 127 16.82 5.55 8.36
N ARG A 128 16.36 6.66 8.95
CA ARG A 128 15.08 6.76 9.66
C ARG A 128 14.70 8.22 9.89
N TRP A 129 13.47 8.45 10.33
CA TRP A 129 12.97 9.75 10.77
C TRP A 129 12.20 9.61 12.09
N ALA A 130 12.04 10.72 12.80
CA ALA A 130 11.21 10.80 14.00
C ALA A 130 10.42 12.12 14.02
N GLU A 131 9.17 12.09 14.46
CA GLU A 131 8.40 13.29 14.80
C GLU A 131 8.86 13.82 16.17
N GLN A 132 8.93 15.14 16.33
CA GLN A 132 9.30 15.82 17.58
C GLN A 132 8.13 15.99 18.55
#